data_AF-A0A1X3P9Z9-F1
#
_entry.id   AF-A0A1X3P9Z9-F1
#
_cell.length_a   1.000
_cell.length_b   1.000
_cell.length_c   1.000
_cell.angle_alpha   90.00
_cell.angle_beta   90.00
_cell.angle_gamma   90.00
#
_symmetry.space_group_name_H-M   'P 1'
#
loop_
_entity.id
_entity.type
_entity.pdbx_description
1 polymer ?
#
loop_
_entity_poly.entity_id
_entity_poly.type
_entity_poly.pdbx_seq_one_letter_code
_entity_poly.pdbx_strand_id
1 'polypeptide(L)'
;MRLFVSLTPPPEVLDHLDNALESVRALVPLETGHGPPALRWVPEELRHITVAFFGELPAGAVEELHDALGVVMEECPPLELRLRGAGVFSSRTLWAGVQDLAPAAHSRRNGPLTDLMAACERAGRAAGSTVERPERRRAHLTLARARGRAGNGRGRHRGPGADAAEQLHRLAEALAVYEGPPWSVDEAQLMLSELGAGPGGGPRHETLARLPRVGLTARPGAARPGSPTGRIWALTG
;
A
#
# COMPACT_ATOMS: atom_id res chain seq x y z
N MET A 1 17.14 -5.50 -6.41
CA MET A 1 16.12 -5.80 -5.39
C MET A 1 15.05 -4.75 -5.52
N ARG A 2 13.80 -5.14 -5.75
CA ARG A 2 12.71 -4.19 -5.91
C ARG A 2 12.18 -3.77 -4.55
N LEU A 3 12.42 -2.53 -4.12
CA LEU A 3 12.14 -2.09 -2.75
C LEU A 3 11.05 -1.02 -2.67
N PHE A 4 10.33 -1.01 -1.55
CA PHE A 4 9.37 0.04 -1.20
C PHE A 4 9.15 0.12 0.31
N VAL A 5 8.60 1.23 0.79
CA VAL A 5 8.14 1.38 2.17
C VAL A 5 6.62 1.35 2.23
N SER A 6 6.08 0.66 3.22
CA SER A 6 4.64 0.58 3.45
C SER A 6 4.22 0.86 4.89
N LEU A 7 2.96 1.30 5.02
CA LEU A 7 2.21 1.28 6.27
C LEU A 7 1.10 0.23 6.17
N THR A 8 0.86 -0.49 7.25
CA THR A 8 -0.20 -1.49 7.35
C THR A 8 -1.26 -0.96 8.31
N PRO A 9 -2.52 -0.75 7.87
CA PRO A 9 -3.60 -0.44 8.80
C PRO A 9 -3.75 -1.57 9.82
N PRO A 10 -4.11 -1.26 11.07
CA PRO A 10 -4.30 -2.28 12.09
C PRO A 10 -5.53 -3.16 11.77
N PRO A 11 -5.62 -4.38 12.33
CA PRO A 11 -6.68 -5.34 12.02
C PRO A 11 -8.09 -4.75 12.11
N GLU A 12 -8.38 -3.97 13.14
CA GLU A 12 -9.71 -3.36 13.33
C GLU A 12 -10.12 -2.40 12.21
N VAL A 13 -9.15 -1.76 11.53
CA VAL A 13 -9.40 -0.90 10.36
C VAL A 13 -9.65 -1.75 9.13
N LEU A 14 -8.93 -2.86 8.98
CA LEU A 14 -9.11 -3.81 7.87
C LEU A 14 -10.44 -4.56 7.99
N ASP A 15 -10.80 -5.02 9.18
CA ASP A 15 -12.09 -5.67 9.48
C ASP A 15 -13.26 -4.74 9.14
N HIS A 16 -13.18 -3.46 9.56
CA HIS A 16 -14.20 -2.48 9.24
C HIS A 16 -14.33 -2.27 7.72
N LEU A 17 -13.19 -2.20 7.02
CA LEU A 17 -13.18 -2.10 5.56
C LEU A 17 -13.79 -3.35 4.91
N ASP A 18 -13.47 -4.56 5.40
CA ASP A 18 -14.00 -5.81 4.84
C ASP A 18 -15.51 -5.92 5.00
N ASN A 19 -16.08 -5.51 6.13
CA ASN A 19 -17.54 -5.44 6.32
C ASN A 19 -18.21 -4.50 5.29
N ALA A 20 -17.58 -3.35 5.01
CA ALA A 20 -18.07 -2.42 3.98
C ALA A 20 -17.94 -3.02 2.57
N LEU A 21 -16.82 -3.71 2.28
CA LEU A 21 -16.62 -4.40 1.00
C LEU A 21 -17.63 -5.52 0.81
N GLU A 22 -17.91 -6.33 1.82
CA GLU A 22 -18.92 -7.40 1.75
C GLU A 22 -20.29 -6.83 1.41
N SER A 23 -20.71 -5.79 2.11
CA SER A 23 -21.98 -5.09 1.89
C SER A 23 -22.09 -4.57 0.45
N VAL A 24 -21.04 -3.92 -0.06
CA VAL A 24 -21.04 -3.37 -1.43
C VAL A 24 -20.99 -4.47 -2.48
N ARG A 25 -20.26 -5.55 -2.25
CA ARG A 25 -20.16 -6.69 -3.18
C ARG A 25 -21.48 -7.47 -3.28
N ALA A 26 -22.29 -7.48 -2.23
CA ALA A 26 -23.65 -8.03 -2.28
C ALA A 26 -24.61 -7.18 -3.14
N LEU A 27 -24.37 -5.86 -3.23
CA LEU A 27 -25.21 -4.91 -3.97
C LEU A 27 -24.82 -4.78 -5.45
N VAL A 28 -23.56 -5.06 -5.80
CA VAL A 28 -23.06 -4.99 -7.18
C VAL A 28 -22.97 -6.41 -7.74
N PRO A 29 -23.79 -6.81 -8.72
CA PRO A 29 -23.66 -8.12 -9.35
C PRO A 29 -22.26 -8.28 -9.98
N LEU A 30 -21.42 -9.11 -9.35
CA LEU A 30 -20.04 -9.37 -9.82
C LEU A 30 -19.95 -10.52 -10.82
N GLU A 31 -21.05 -11.23 -11.04
CA GLU A 31 -21.19 -12.33 -11.99
C GLU A 31 -21.10 -11.82 -13.42
N THR A 32 -19.95 -12.03 -14.06
CA THR A 32 -19.84 -12.05 -15.53
C THR A 32 -20.13 -13.48 -15.99
N GLY A 33 -21.10 -13.68 -16.87
CA GLY A 33 -21.52 -15.01 -17.32
C GLY A 33 -20.37 -15.96 -17.66
N HIS A 34 -20.50 -17.23 -17.24
CA HIS A 34 -19.69 -18.41 -17.59
C HIS A 34 -18.16 -18.25 -17.66
N GLY A 35 -17.57 -17.36 -16.85
CA GLY A 35 -16.12 -17.12 -16.83
C GLY A 35 -15.56 -16.85 -15.43
N PRO A 36 -14.23 -16.85 -15.27
CA PRO A 36 -13.60 -16.48 -14.01
C PRO A 36 -13.97 -15.02 -13.67
N PRO A 37 -14.03 -14.66 -12.37
CA PRO A 37 -14.46 -13.32 -11.96
C PRO A 37 -13.62 -12.22 -12.64
N ALA A 38 -14.24 -11.13 -13.05
CA ALA A 38 -13.57 -10.03 -13.74
C ALA A 38 -12.48 -9.35 -12.88
N LEU A 39 -12.62 -9.41 -11.55
CA LEU A 39 -11.74 -8.73 -10.59
C LEU A 39 -10.92 -9.72 -9.76
N ARG A 40 -9.66 -9.39 -9.52
CA ARG A 40 -8.77 -10.02 -8.55
C ARG A 40 -8.66 -9.12 -7.32
N TRP A 41 -9.28 -9.54 -6.24
CA TRP A 41 -9.18 -8.88 -4.93
C TRP A 41 -7.79 -9.05 -4.34
N VAL A 42 -7.32 -8.03 -3.63
CA VAL A 42 -6.07 -8.08 -2.87
C VAL A 42 -6.36 -8.82 -1.57
N PRO A 43 -5.68 -9.96 -1.31
CA PRO A 43 -5.75 -10.65 -0.02
C PRO A 43 -5.45 -9.70 1.13
N GLU A 44 -6.12 -9.88 2.26
CA GLU A 44 -6.00 -9.00 3.43
C GLU A 44 -4.55 -8.81 3.87
N GLU A 45 -3.79 -9.90 3.91
CA GLU A 45 -2.38 -9.94 4.28
C GLU A 45 -1.44 -9.17 3.32
N LEU A 46 -1.93 -8.83 2.12
CA LEU A 46 -1.20 -8.02 1.14
C LEU A 46 -1.69 -6.56 1.11
N ARG A 47 -2.72 -6.20 1.88
CA ARG A 47 -3.26 -4.83 1.91
C ARG A 47 -2.37 -3.92 2.75
N HIS A 48 -1.79 -2.96 2.06
CA HIS A 48 -0.91 -1.96 2.67
C HIS A 48 -1.03 -0.65 1.89
N ILE A 49 -0.54 0.43 2.51
CA ILE A 49 -0.38 1.74 1.92
C ILE A 49 1.08 1.88 1.52
N THR A 50 1.37 1.97 0.23
CA THR A 50 2.75 2.22 -0.24
C THR A 50 3.09 3.70 -0.03
N VAL A 51 4.08 3.99 0.81
CA VAL A 51 4.56 5.34 1.14
C VAL A 51 5.52 5.83 0.06
N ALA A 52 6.57 5.04 -0.22
CA ALA A 52 7.56 5.34 -1.24
C ALA A 52 7.94 4.06 -1.99
N PHE A 53 8.15 4.16 -3.29
CA PHE A 53 8.58 3.04 -4.14
C PHE A 53 9.95 3.39 -4.71
N PHE A 54 10.95 2.52 -4.53
CA PHE A 54 12.35 2.81 -4.86
C PHE A 54 12.83 2.11 -6.13
N GLY A 55 12.01 1.23 -6.71
CA GLY A 55 12.41 0.48 -7.89
C GLY A 55 13.46 -0.56 -7.54
N GLU A 56 14.30 -0.89 -8.52
CA GLU A 56 15.42 -1.80 -8.34
C GLU A 56 16.61 -1.07 -7.71
N LEU A 57 17.03 -1.54 -6.54
CA LEU A 57 18.26 -1.12 -5.87
C LEU A 57 19.23 -2.30 -5.71
N PRO A 58 20.56 -2.06 -5.71
CA PRO A 58 21.53 -3.09 -5.41
C PRO A 58 21.39 -3.55 -3.95
N ALA A 59 21.70 -4.82 -3.67
CA ALA A 59 21.59 -5.38 -2.31
C ALA A 59 22.42 -4.60 -1.28
N GLY A 60 23.59 -4.09 -1.68
CA GLY A 60 24.45 -3.27 -0.81
C GLY A 60 23.86 -1.93 -0.38
N ALA A 61 22.78 -1.45 -1.02
CA ALA A 61 22.11 -0.21 -0.63
C ALA A 61 21.04 -0.41 0.46
N VAL A 62 20.73 -1.66 0.85
CA VAL A 62 19.63 -1.96 1.77
C VAL A 62 19.90 -1.43 3.18
N GLU A 63 21.13 -1.57 3.68
CA GLU A 63 21.51 -1.13 5.03
C GLU A 63 21.47 0.40 5.16
N GLU A 64 22.09 1.12 4.21
CA GLU A 64 22.04 2.59 4.18
C GLU A 64 20.60 3.11 4.05
N LEU A 65 19.79 2.47 3.19
CA LEU A 65 18.38 2.83 3.05
C LEU A 65 17.61 2.57 4.35
N HIS A 66 17.86 1.45 5.02
CA HIS A 66 17.24 1.14 6.31
C HIS A 66 17.54 2.23 7.34
N ASP A 67 18.79 2.62 7.51
CA ASP A 67 19.20 3.61 8.50
C ASP A 67 18.61 4.99 8.20
N ALA A 68 18.64 5.41 6.93
CA ALA A 68 18.04 6.66 6.50
C ALA A 68 16.52 6.69 6.73
N LEU A 69 15.83 5.57 6.50
CA LEU A 69 14.40 5.45 6.79
C LEU A 69 14.10 5.40 8.29
N GLY A 70 15.01 4.86 9.10
CA GLY A 70 14.95 4.92 10.55
C GLY A 70 14.87 6.37 11.03
N VAL A 71 15.81 7.21 10.61
CA VAL A 71 15.81 8.65 10.94
C VAL A 71 14.51 9.34 10.50
N VAL A 72 14.01 9.02 9.30
CA VAL A 72 12.72 9.56 8.82
C VAL A 72 11.56 9.20 9.74
N MET A 73 11.52 7.97 10.26
CA MET A 73 10.48 7.52 11.19
C MET A 73 10.66 8.11 12.61
N GLU A 74 11.89 8.35 13.04
CA GLU A 74 12.19 9.03 14.32
C GLU A 74 11.73 10.49 14.33
N GLU A 75 11.93 11.20 13.22
CA GLU A 75 11.53 12.60 13.05
C GLU A 75 10.04 12.75 12.68
N CYS A 76 9.34 11.65 12.41
CA CYS A 76 7.94 11.66 12.01
C CYS A 76 7.04 12.04 13.22
N PRO A 77 6.29 13.16 13.15
CA PRO A 77 5.33 13.49 14.21
C PRO A 77 4.23 12.41 14.27
N PRO A 78 3.43 12.37 15.37
CA PRO A 78 2.28 11.49 15.45
C PRO A 78 1.41 11.60 14.20
N LEU A 79 1.26 10.47 13.49
CA LEU A 79 0.57 10.39 12.22
C LEU A 79 -0.74 9.64 12.42
N GLU A 80 -1.84 10.38 12.45
CA GLU A 80 -3.18 9.84 12.57
C GLU A 80 -3.88 9.83 11.22
N LEU A 81 -4.37 8.66 10.81
CA LEU A 81 -4.93 8.39 9.50
C LEU A 81 -6.34 7.82 9.59
N ARG A 82 -7.11 7.95 8.50
CA ARG A 82 -8.27 7.10 8.22
C ARG A 82 -8.30 6.66 6.77
N LEU A 83 -9.00 5.56 6.49
CA LEU A 83 -9.40 5.20 5.14
C LEU A 83 -10.70 5.92 4.82
N ARG A 84 -10.75 6.58 3.66
CA ARG A 84 -11.92 7.35 3.24
C ARG A 84 -12.12 7.34 1.74
N GLY A 85 -13.37 7.09 1.35
CA GLY A 85 -13.80 7.02 -0.03
C GLY A 85 -13.09 5.91 -0.81
N ALA A 86 -13.42 5.83 -2.09
CA ALA A 86 -12.75 4.94 -3.01
C ALA A 86 -12.64 5.59 -4.40
N GLY A 87 -11.78 5.01 -5.22
CA GLY A 87 -11.63 5.42 -6.60
C GLY A 87 -11.02 4.34 -7.46
N VAL A 88 -10.86 4.65 -8.75
CA VAL A 88 -10.28 3.75 -9.73
C VAL A 88 -9.08 4.42 -10.40
N PHE A 89 -7.93 3.73 -10.45
CA PHE A 89 -6.81 4.16 -11.29
C PHE A 89 -6.84 3.45 -12.64
N SER A 90 -6.69 4.23 -13.71
CA SER A 90 -6.55 3.77 -15.09
C SER A 90 -7.62 2.73 -15.50
N SER A 91 -8.82 2.83 -14.93
CA SER A 91 -9.92 1.87 -15.10
C SER A 91 -9.56 0.41 -14.74
N ARG A 92 -8.54 0.19 -13.91
CA ARG A 92 -7.96 -1.13 -13.63
C ARG A 92 -7.75 -1.47 -12.17
N THR A 93 -7.69 -0.48 -11.28
CA THR A 93 -7.36 -0.72 -9.87
C THR A 93 -8.34 0.03 -8.99
N LEU A 94 -9.13 -0.70 -8.20
CA LEU A 94 -9.95 -0.14 -7.13
C LEU A 94 -9.07 0.09 -5.91
N TRP A 95 -9.23 1.24 -5.27
CA TRP A 95 -8.48 1.61 -4.08
C TRP A 95 -9.34 2.41 -3.09
N ALA A 96 -9.00 2.32 -1.80
CA ALA A 96 -9.52 3.19 -0.76
C ALA A 96 -8.54 4.36 -0.52
N GLY A 97 -9.07 5.57 -0.37
CA GLY A 97 -8.25 6.76 -0.10
C GLY A 97 -7.71 6.75 1.32
N VAL A 98 -6.56 7.40 1.54
CA VAL A 98 -6.00 7.62 2.89
C VAL A 98 -6.06 9.12 3.19
N GLN A 99 -6.55 9.47 4.38
CA GLN A 99 -6.72 10.86 4.80
C GLN A 99 -6.00 11.09 6.13
N ASP A 100 -5.27 12.21 6.23
CA ASP A 100 -4.73 12.75 7.49
C ASP A 100 -5.88 13.27 8.39
N LEU A 101 -5.83 12.96 9.68
CA LEU A 101 -6.82 13.47 10.66
C LEU A 101 -6.39 14.77 11.31
N ALA A 102 -5.09 14.91 11.54
CA ALA A 102 -4.54 16.16 12.01
C ALA A 102 -4.50 17.18 10.84
N PRO A 103 -4.95 18.43 11.05
CA PRO A 103 -4.69 19.49 10.09
C PRO A 103 -3.17 19.66 9.92
N ALA A 104 -2.73 20.10 8.74
CA ALA A 104 -1.32 20.36 8.46
C ALA A 104 -0.76 21.37 9.48
N ALA A 105 -0.11 20.86 10.52
CA ALA A 105 0.54 21.69 11.51
C ALA A 105 1.81 22.26 10.87
N HIS A 106 1.86 23.59 10.77
CA HIS A 106 2.94 24.41 10.19
C HIS A 106 2.92 24.47 8.66
N SER A 107 2.52 25.65 8.13
CA SER A 107 2.81 26.33 6.85
C SER A 107 3.14 25.54 5.56
N ARG A 108 3.03 24.23 5.55
CA ARG A 108 3.28 23.35 4.42
C ARG A 108 1.95 23.15 3.72
N ARG A 109 1.99 23.27 2.41
CA ARG A 109 0.84 23.13 1.51
C ARG A 109 0.23 21.71 1.54
N ASN A 110 0.86 20.77 2.24
CA ASN A 110 0.59 19.33 2.26
C ASN A 110 0.40 18.80 3.71
N GLY A 111 -0.33 17.69 3.88
CA GLY A 111 -0.55 17.02 5.18
C GLY A 111 0.61 16.09 5.61
N PRO A 112 0.65 15.65 6.88
CA PRO A 112 1.78 14.92 7.46
C PRO A 112 2.11 13.60 6.73
N LEU A 113 1.13 12.86 6.20
CA LEU A 113 1.41 11.68 5.38
C LEU A 113 2.17 12.03 4.10
N THR A 114 1.85 13.16 3.47
CA THR A 114 2.54 13.60 2.25
C THR A 114 3.98 13.98 2.55
N ASP A 115 4.23 14.59 3.70
CA ASP A 115 5.58 14.92 4.15
C ASP A 115 6.41 13.66 4.44
N LEU A 116 5.82 12.65 5.08
CA LEU A 116 6.45 11.33 5.28
C LEU A 116 6.82 10.68 3.94
N MET A 117 5.89 10.66 2.98
CA MET A 117 6.16 10.13 1.62
C MET A 117 7.35 10.84 0.98
N ALA A 118 7.37 12.18 1.03
CA ALA A 118 8.46 12.97 0.47
C ALA A 118 9.81 12.74 1.18
N ALA A 119 9.79 12.49 2.49
CA ALA A 119 10.99 12.16 3.27
C ALA A 119 11.55 10.78 2.90
N CYS A 120 10.71 9.74 2.86
CA CYS A 120 11.11 8.42 2.40
C CYS A 120 11.66 8.44 0.97
N GLU A 121 11.07 9.23 0.08
CA GLU A 121 11.56 9.39 -1.29
C GLU A 121 12.94 10.06 -1.36
N ARG A 122 13.23 11.03 -0.49
CA ARG A 122 14.57 11.62 -0.38
C ARG A 122 15.59 10.58 0.08
N ALA A 123 15.26 9.78 1.10
CA ALA A 123 16.11 8.69 1.56
C ALA A 123 16.38 7.67 0.43
N GLY A 124 15.34 7.27 -0.31
CA GLY A 124 15.48 6.40 -1.48
C GLY A 124 16.41 6.97 -2.56
N ARG A 125 16.30 8.26 -2.87
CA ARG A 125 17.19 8.92 -3.84
C ARG A 125 18.64 8.96 -3.39
N ALA A 126 18.89 9.22 -2.10
CA ALA A 126 20.24 9.15 -1.53
C ALA A 126 20.84 7.75 -1.67
N ALA A 127 20.03 6.71 -1.50
CA ALA A 127 20.40 5.31 -1.72
C ALA A 127 20.44 4.87 -3.20
N GLY A 128 20.32 5.79 -4.16
CA GLY A 128 20.46 5.52 -5.59
C GLY A 128 19.17 5.22 -6.35
N SER A 129 17.98 5.42 -5.76
CA SER A 129 16.71 5.27 -6.47
C SER A 129 16.55 6.32 -7.56
N THR A 130 16.29 5.87 -8.79
CA THR A 130 15.97 6.72 -9.94
C THR A 130 14.48 6.83 -10.24
N VAL A 131 13.63 6.23 -9.39
CA VAL A 131 12.17 6.30 -9.57
C VAL A 131 11.69 7.74 -9.43
N GLU A 132 11.15 8.26 -10.53
CA GLU A 132 10.43 9.53 -10.55
C GLU A 132 8.98 9.34 -10.08
N ARG A 133 8.51 10.23 -9.21
CA ARG A 133 7.14 10.20 -8.72
C ARG A 133 6.28 11.21 -9.48
N PRO A 134 5.07 10.83 -9.89
CA PRO A 134 4.10 11.80 -10.40
C PRO A 134 3.80 12.88 -9.35
N GLU A 135 3.73 14.14 -9.76
CA GLU A 135 3.49 15.28 -8.86
C GLU A 135 2.24 15.13 -7.98
N ARG A 136 1.24 14.36 -8.45
CA ARG A 136 -0.05 14.14 -7.78
C ARG A 136 -0.32 12.68 -7.44
N ARG A 137 0.61 11.98 -6.79
CA ARG A 137 0.29 10.67 -6.19
C ARG A 137 -0.40 10.85 -4.84
N ARG A 138 -1.61 10.29 -4.72
CA ARG A 138 -2.36 10.21 -3.45
C ARG A 138 -2.06 8.88 -2.76
N ALA A 139 -1.90 8.91 -1.45
CA ALA A 139 -1.84 7.71 -0.64
C ALA A 139 -3.16 6.95 -0.72
N HIS A 140 -3.07 5.65 -0.90
CA HIS A 140 -4.22 4.78 -1.11
C HIS A 140 -3.87 3.36 -0.67
N LEU A 141 -4.91 2.59 -0.35
CA LEU A 141 -4.83 1.16 -0.13
C LEU A 141 -5.47 0.46 -1.32
N THR A 142 -4.73 -0.43 -1.99
CA THR A 142 -5.27 -1.16 -3.15
C THR A 142 -6.22 -2.28 -2.69
N LEU A 143 -7.43 -2.31 -3.25
CA LEU A 143 -8.48 -3.26 -2.87
C LEU A 143 -8.65 -4.38 -3.90
N ALA A 144 -8.68 -4.02 -5.18
CA ALA A 144 -8.88 -4.97 -6.26
C ALA A 144 -8.21 -4.48 -7.55
N ARG A 145 -7.92 -5.42 -8.44
CA ARG A 145 -7.40 -5.15 -9.78
C ARG A 145 -8.23 -5.91 -10.81
N ALA A 146 -8.56 -5.27 -11.93
CA ALA A 146 -9.15 -5.95 -13.07
C ALA A 146 -8.18 -7.03 -13.59
N ARG A 147 -8.69 -8.25 -13.83
CA ARG A 147 -7.95 -9.28 -14.56
C ARG A 147 -7.70 -8.78 -15.98
N GLY A 148 -6.48 -8.96 -16.50
CA GLY A 148 -6.24 -8.80 -17.93
C GLY A 148 -6.90 -9.95 -18.68
N ARG A 149 -7.44 -9.71 -19.88
CA ARG A 149 -7.94 -10.80 -20.73
C ARG A 149 -6.79 -11.77 -21.04
N ALA A 150 -6.87 -13.00 -20.54
CA ALA A 150 -6.09 -14.10 -21.08
C ALA A 150 -6.67 -14.39 -22.48
N GLY A 151 -5.91 -14.09 -23.53
CA GLY A 151 -6.38 -14.11 -24.91
C GLY A 151 -5.23 -14.20 -25.89
N ASN A 152 -4.73 -15.41 -26.11
CA ASN A 152 -4.32 -15.99 -27.38
C ASN A 152 -4.86 -15.25 -28.63
N GLY A 153 -4.10 -14.26 -29.11
CA GLY A 153 -4.38 -13.53 -30.35
C GLY A 153 -3.38 -12.40 -30.56
N ARG A 154 -2.72 -12.39 -31.73
CA ARG A 154 -1.84 -11.29 -32.15
C ARG A 154 -2.67 -10.02 -32.31
N GLY A 155 -2.69 -9.14 -31.31
CA GLY A 155 -3.42 -7.88 -31.37
C GLY A 155 -3.13 -6.96 -30.19
N ARG A 156 -2.54 -5.80 -30.48
CA ARG A 156 -2.38 -4.66 -29.56
C ARG A 156 -3.78 -4.24 -29.07
N HIS A 157 -4.19 -4.63 -27.86
CA HIS A 157 -5.04 -3.86 -26.93
C HIS A 157 -5.21 -4.69 -25.63
N ARG A 158 -4.22 -4.63 -24.72
CA ARG A 158 -4.29 -5.25 -23.39
C ARG A 158 -5.06 -4.35 -22.40
N GLY A 159 -6.35 -4.13 -22.67
CA GLY A 159 -7.27 -3.43 -21.75
C GLY A 159 -7.91 -4.37 -20.72
N PRO A 160 -8.47 -3.86 -19.61
CA PRO A 160 -9.51 -4.60 -18.90
C PRO A 160 -10.71 -4.81 -19.85
N GLY A 161 -11.44 -5.91 -19.71
CA GLY A 161 -12.75 -6.03 -20.38
C GLY A 161 -13.68 -4.91 -19.92
N ALA A 162 -14.59 -4.44 -20.78
CA ALA A 162 -15.51 -3.35 -20.47
C ALA A 162 -16.26 -3.61 -19.14
N ASP A 163 -16.70 -4.84 -18.93
CA ASP A 163 -17.39 -5.29 -17.72
C ASP A 163 -16.54 -5.09 -16.45
N ALA A 164 -15.23 -5.39 -16.50
CA ALA A 164 -14.34 -5.22 -15.36
C ALA A 164 -14.16 -3.74 -14.98
N ALA A 165 -14.04 -2.88 -15.99
CA ALA A 165 -13.92 -1.44 -15.76
C ALA A 165 -15.22 -0.87 -15.17
N GLU A 166 -16.39 -1.28 -15.68
CA GLU A 166 -17.69 -0.85 -15.17
C GLU A 166 -17.93 -1.32 -13.73
N GLN A 167 -17.61 -2.59 -13.41
CA GLN A 167 -17.69 -3.11 -12.06
C GLN A 167 -16.81 -2.31 -11.08
N LEU A 168 -15.57 -1.97 -11.46
CA LEU A 168 -14.69 -1.16 -10.63
C LEU A 168 -15.28 0.23 -10.33
N HIS A 169 -15.89 0.88 -11.31
CA HIS A 169 -16.52 2.19 -11.11
C HIS A 169 -17.74 2.10 -10.19
N ARG A 170 -18.62 1.11 -10.37
CA ARG A 170 -19.77 0.90 -9.47
C ARG A 170 -19.35 0.63 -8.03
N LEU A 171 -18.32 -0.19 -7.83
CA LEU A 171 -17.75 -0.43 -6.51
C LEU A 171 -17.17 0.85 -5.89
N ALA A 172 -16.47 1.66 -6.69
CA ALA A 172 -15.91 2.93 -6.21
C ALA A 172 -17.01 3.95 -5.85
N GLU A 173 -18.08 4.04 -6.62
CA GLU A 173 -19.25 4.89 -6.33
C GLU A 173 -19.94 4.45 -5.03
N ALA A 174 -20.18 3.15 -4.85
CA ALA A 174 -20.79 2.61 -3.64
C ALA A 174 -19.93 2.84 -2.39
N LEU A 175 -18.61 2.88 -2.54
CA LEU A 175 -17.65 3.17 -1.47
C LEU A 175 -17.28 4.66 -1.37
N ALA A 176 -17.90 5.56 -2.16
CA ALA A 176 -17.50 6.97 -2.21
C ALA A 176 -17.66 7.69 -0.86
N VAL A 177 -18.64 7.25 -0.06
CA VAL A 177 -18.94 7.78 1.28
C VAL A 177 -18.36 6.94 2.42
N TYR A 178 -17.56 5.91 2.10
CA TYR A 178 -16.92 5.08 3.11
C TYR A 178 -16.01 5.92 4.00
N GLU A 179 -16.16 5.79 5.33
CA GLU A 179 -15.24 6.34 6.33
C GLU A 179 -14.91 5.24 7.33
N GLY A 180 -13.63 4.87 7.42
CA GLY A 180 -13.13 3.90 8.38
C GLY A 180 -12.77 4.51 9.74
N PRO A 181 -12.56 3.68 10.77
CA PRO A 181 -12.10 4.14 12.07
C PRO A 181 -10.72 4.82 11.96
N PRO A 182 -10.45 5.84 12.80
CA PRO A 182 -9.14 6.48 12.86
C PRO A 182 -8.10 5.52 13.45
N TRP A 183 -6.85 5.61 13.02
CA TRP A 183 -5.73 4.91 13.66
C TRP A 183 -4.45 5.75 13.66
N SER A 184 -3.57 5.45 14.62
CA SER A 184 -2.22 6.03 14.69
C SER A 184 -1.22 5.11 13.99
N VAL A 185 -0.28 5.70 13.25
CA VAL A 185 0.82 4.97 12.62
C VAL A 185 1.97 4.82 13.62
N ASP A 186 2.25 3.57 13.95
CA ASP A 186 3.29 3.21 14.92
C ASP A 186 4.56 2.64 14.26
N GLU A 187 4.43 2.10 13.05
CA GLU A 187 5.51 1.42 12.35
C GLU A 187 5.36 1.58 10.82
N ALA A 188 6.50 1.74 10.15
CA ALA A 188 6.63 1.52 8.72
C ALA A 188 7.46 0.25 8.43
N GLN A 189 7.30 -0.33 7.24
CA GLN A 189 8.01 -1.54 6.85
C GLN A 189 8.79 -1.30 5.56
N LEU A 190 10.08 -1.67 5.55
CA LEU A 190 10.86 -1.78 4.32
C LEU A 190 10.58 -3.15 3.71
N MET A 191 10.10 -3.15 2.48
CA MET A 191 9.57 -4.33 1.79
C MET A 191 10.38 -4.65 0.53
N LEU A 192 10.64 -5.93 0.31
CA LEU A 192 11.06 -6.51 -0.96
C LEU A 192 9.83 -6.93 -1.77
N SER A 193 9.82 -6.66 -3.07
CA SER A 193 8.77 -7.06 -4.01
C SER A 193 9.30 -7.99 -5.11
N GLU A 194 8.97 -9.27 -5.05
CA GLU A 194 9.30 -10.22 -6.12
C GLU A 194 8.11 -10.36 -7.09
N LEU A 195 8.29 -9.87 -8.31
CA LEU A 195 7.25 -9.99 -9.34
C LEU A 195 7.07 -11.44 -9.79
N GLY A 196 5.82 -11.88 -9.91
CA GLY A 196 5.49 -13.20 -10.44
C GLY A 196 5.69 -14.37 -9.47
N ALA A 197 6.31 -14.12 -8.32
CA ALA A 197 6.57 -15.12 -7.28
C ALA A 197 5.36 -15.38 -6.35
N GLY A 198 4.28 -14.59 -6.48
CA GLY A 198 3.06 -14.73 -5.69
C GLY A 198 1.96 -15.55 -6.39
N PRO A 199 0.88 -15.92 -5.66
CA PRO A 199 -0.24 -16.68 -6.20
C PRO A 199 -0.83 -16.04 -7.47
N GLY A 200 -1.11 -16.88 -8.48
CA GLY A 200 -1.66 -16.43 -9.77
C GLY A 200 -0.75 -15.45 -10.53
N GLY A 201 0.58 -15.56 -10.36
CA GLY A 201 1.58 -14.68 -10.98
C GLY A 201 1.59 -13.26 -10.42
N GLY A 202 1.05 -13.06 -9.20
CA GLY A 202 1.09 -11.80 -8.48
C GLY A 202 2.47 -11.47 -7.91
N PRO A 203 2.66 -10.28 -7.34
CA PRO A 203 3.86 -10.00 -6.55
C PRO A 203 3.81 -10.79 -5.23
N ARG A 204 4.98 -11.27 -4.79
CA ARG A 204 5.22 -11.69 -3.40
C ARG A 204 5.96 -10.55 -2.71
N HIS A 205 5.51 -10.19 -1.52
CA HIS A 205 6.19 -9.20 -0.70
C HIS A 205 6.82 -9.85 0.53
N GLU A 206 8.00 -9.38 0.91
CA GLU A 206 8.72 -9.82 2.10
C GLU A 206 9.17 -8.59 2.89
N THR A 207 8.96 -8.61 4.22
CA THR A 207 9.41 -7.53 5.09
C THR A 207 10.90 -7.71 5.39
N LEU A 208 11.73 -6.78 4.92
CA LEU A 208 13.16 -6.76 5.20
C LEU A 208 13.46 -6.12 6.56
N ALA A 209 12.71 -5.07 6.93
CA ALA A 209 12.86 -4.40 8.21
C ALA A 209 11.58 -3.71 8.67
N ARG A 210 11.48 -3.54 9.99
CA ARG A 210 10.42 -2.81 10.68
C ARG A 210 11.01 -1.54 11.29
N LEU A 211 10.38 -0.41 11.02
CA LEU A 211 10.85 0.93 11.34
C LEU A 211 9.83 1.57 12.30
N PRO A 212 9.97 1.38 13.62
CA PRO A 212 9.05 1.94 14.59
C PRO A 212 9.19 3.46 14.63
N ARG A 213 8.07 4.15 14.86
CA ARG A 213 8.08 5.58 15.16
C ARG A 213 8.52 5.78 16.61
N VAL A 214 9.49 6.65 16.86
CA VAL A 214 9.93 6.99 18.22
C VAL A 214 8.91 7.94 18.87
N GLY A 215 8.64 7.75 20.18
CA GLY A 215 7.72 8.59 20.95
C GLY A 215 6.39 7.93 21.37
N LEU A 216 6.25 6.62 21.21
CA LEU A 216 5.24 5.87 21.96
C LEU A 216 5.64 5.81 23.43
N THR A 217 4.95 6.57 24.30
CA THR A 217 4.73 6.05 25.65
C THR A 217 3.90 4.78 25.45
N ALA A 218 4.54 3.63 25.66
CA ALA A 218 3.88 2.34 25.47
C ALA A 218 2.55 2.35 26.24
N ARG A 219 1.44 2.05 25.54
CA ARG A 219 0.20 1.66 26.23
C ARG A 219 0.54 0.42 27.06
N PRO A 220 0.31 0.41 28.39
CA PRO A 220 0.55 -0.78 29.19
C PRO A 220 -0.47 -1.84 28.75
N GLY A 221 -0.01 -2.87 28.02
CA GLY A 221 -0.85 -4.02 27.65
C GLY A 221 -0.61 -4.63 26.28
N ALA A 222 0.11 -3.98 25.35
CA ALA A 222 0.45 -4.61 24.07
C ALA A 222 1.69 -5.50 24.25
N ALA A 223 1.47 -6.83 24.27
CA ALA A 223 2.55 -7.80 24.22
C ALA A 223 3.42 -7.52 22.99
N ARG A 224 4.72 -7.29 23.19
CA ARG A 224 5.70 -7.22 22.10
C ARG A 224 5.72 -8.58 21.41
N PRO A 225 5.32 -8.73 20.13
CA PRO A 225 5.65 -9.95 19.41
C PRO A 225 7.18 -10.02 19.34
N GLY A 226 7.73 -11.17 19.74
CA GLY A 226 9.15 -11.36 19.96
C GLY A 226 10.00 -10.84 18.80
N SER A 227 11.06 -10.11 19.15
CA SER A 227 12.11 -9.71 18.22
C SER A 227 12.59 -10.95 17.45
N PRO A 228 12.50 -11.01 16.12
CA PRO A 228 13.43 -11.82 15.37
C PRO A 228 14.76 -11.08 15.48
N THR A 229 15.67 -11.65 16.28
CA THR A 229 17.10 -11.34 16.21
C THR A 229 17.51 -11.17 14.76
N GLY A 230 18.08 -10.01 14.45
CA GLY A 230 18.54 -9.65 13.12
C GLY A 230 19.35 -10.77 12.49
N ARG A 231 18.91 -11.18 11.29
CA ARG A 231 19.80 -11.72 10.28
C ARG A 231 19.72 -10.78 9.10
N ILE A 232 20.63 -9.83 9.07
CA ILE A 232 21.05 -9.19 7.83
C ILE A 232 21.70 -10.32 7.03
N TRP A 233 21.04 -10.76 5.95
CA TRP A 233 21.51 -11.90 5.17
C TRP A 233 22.86 -11.58 4.52
N ALA A 234 23.86 -12.41 4.83
CA ALA A 234 24.98 -12.65 3.93
C ALA A 234 24.45 -13.46 2.74
N LEU A 235 24.19 -12.81 1.61
CA LEU A 235 23.99 -13.50 0.34
C LEU A 235 25.36 -13.80 -0.24
N THR A 236 25.76 -15.08 -0.16
CA THR A 236 26.95 -15.63 -0.83
C THR A 236 26.77 -15.64 -2.34
N GLY A 237 27.77 -15.09 -3.04
CA GLY A 237 28.38 -15.62 -4.27
C GLY A 237 27.53 -15.64 -5.53
#